data_AF-A0A4D4LTM1-F1
#
_entry.id   AF-A0A4D4LTM1-F1
#
_cell.length_a   1.000
_cell.length_b   1.000
_cell.length_c   1.000
_cell.angle_alpha   90.00
_cell.angle_beta   90.00
_cell.angle_gamma   90.00
#
_symmetry.space_group_name_H-M   'P 1'
#
loop_
_entity.id
_entity.type
_entity.pdbx_description
1 polymer ?
#
loop_
_entity_poly.entity_id
_entity_poly.type
_entity_poly.pdbx_seq_one_letter_code
_entity_poly.pdbx_strand_id
1 'polypeptide(L)'
;MLRCHRHQGEEHAPGEHIEHLVRPLSAGLAVPLFALFSAGVVISGGALGDVFTRPETLGVVLGLVVGKAIGIFGGTWLTARFTRASLSDDLAWPDVFAVASLAGIGFTVSLLIGELAFDGDPVLTDEVKAAVLTGSLLAALIATTLLKLRNAKYRALCEDEERDEDSDGIPDIYEQDNPAYHLRMAEIYERKAAEHRRLAEVTGGAGAENDGPA
;
A
#
# COMPACT_ATOMS: atom_id res chain seq x y z
N MET A 1 19.38 27.21 19.19
CA MET A 1 18.94 25.81 19.08
C MET A 1 17.67 25.65 19.90
N LEU A 2 16.58 25.14 19.30
CA LEU A 2 15.36 24.82 20.04
C LEU A 2 15.59 23.61 20.95
N ARG A 3 14.97 23.62 22.13
CA ARG A 3 15.10 22.55 23.13
C ARG A 3 14.18 21.38 22.77
N CYS A 4 14.74 20.17 22.72
CA CYS A 4 14.03 18.94 22.35
C CYS A 4 13.64 18.04 23.55
N HIS A 5 13.82 18.51 24.79
CA HIS A 5 13.44 17.80 26.01
C HIS A 5 12.41 18.60 26.81
N ARG A 6 11.50 17.89 27.48
CA ARG A 6 10.46 18.47 28.35
C ARG A 6 11.06 18.93 29.68
N HIS A 7 10.58 20.05 30.22
CA HIS A 7 10.85 20.46 31.60
C HIS A 7 9.66 20.14 32.53
N GLN A 8 9.89 20.11 33.85
CA GLN A 8 8.80 19.87 34.81
C GLN A 8 7.71 20.93 34.64
N GLY A 9 6.48 20.48 34.40
CA GLY A 9 5.31 21.33 34.14
C GLY A 9 5.00 21.57 32.66
N GLU A 10 5.82 21.10 31.72
CA GLU A 10 5.56 21.19 30.27
C GLU A 10 4.96 19.88 29.74
N GLU A 11 3.80 19.94 29.07
CA GLU A 11 3.20 18.77 28.42
C GLU A 11 3.91 18.33 27.15
N HIS A 12 4.63 19.21 26.44
CA HIS A 12 5.33 18.91 25.17
C HIS A 12 6.68 19.63 25.11
N ALA A 13 7.66 19.05 24.41
CA ALA A 13 8.95 19.73 24.24
C ALA A 13 8.78 20.95 23.31
N PRO A 14 9.49 22.07 23.52
CA PRO A 14 9.36 23.24 22.65
C PRO A 14 9.64 22.95 21.17
N GLY A 15 10.61 22.08 20.88
CA GLY A 15 10.90 21.61 19.52
C GLY A 15 9.76 20.80 18.90
N GLU A 16 9.18 19.86 19.66
CA GLU A 16 8.02 19.04 19.26
C GLU A 16 6.82 19.93 18.97
N HIS A 17 6.55 20.92 19.82
CA HIS A 17 5.44 21.86 19.63
C HIS A 17 5.59 22.67 18.34
N ILE A 18 6.77 23.25 18.09
CA ILE A 18 7.03 23.99 16.85
C ILE A 18 6.96 23.08 15.63
N GLU A 19 7.44 21.84 15.71
CA GLU A 19 7.32 20.88 14.62
C GLU A 19 5.84 20.66 14.26
N HIS A 20 4.97 20.42 15.25
CA HIS A 20 3.55 20.23 15.02
C HIS A 20 2.86 21.45 14.39
N LEU A 21 3.33 22.67 14.67
CA LEU A 21 2.82 23.89 14.06
C LEU A 21 3.29 24.06 12.60
N VAL A 22 4.55 23.73 12.31
CA VAL A 22 5.14 23.94 10.97
C VAL A 22 4.81 22.79 10.02
N ARG A 23 4.65 21.55 10.52
CA ARG A 23 4.35 20.36 9.73
C ARG A 23 3.13 20.52 8.80
N PRO A 24 1.96 21.03 9.22
CA PRO A 24 0.82 21.22 8.32
C PRO A 24 1.07 22.30 7.26
N LEU A 25 1.81 23.37 7.59
CA LEU A 25 2.16 24.40 6.60
C LEU A 25 3.15 23.86 5.56
N SER A 26 4.15 23.10 6.00
CA SER A 26 5.14 22.50 5.13
C SER A 26 4.52 21.44 4.21
N ALA A 27 3.84 20.45 4.78
CA ALA A 27 3.23 19.36 4.03
C ALA A 27 2.03 19.81 3.19
N GLY A 28 1.25 20.78 3.68
CA GLY A 28 0.03 21.26 3.03
C GLY A 28 0.25 22.36 2.00
N LEU A 29 1.29 23.18 2.13
CA LEU A 29 1.53 24.33 1.24
C LEU A 29 2.92 24.33 0.61
N ALA A 30 3.98 24.25 1.42
CA ALA A 30 5.35 24.41 0.90
C ALA A 30 5.74 23.29 -0.08
N VAL A 31 5.48 22.03 0.27
CA VAL A 31 5.82 20.86 -0.57
C VAL A 31 5.00 20.85 -1.86
N PRO A 32 3.65 21.06 -1.85
CA PRO A 32 2.89 21.15 -3.09
C PRO A 32 3.28 22.31 -4.00
N LEU A 33 3.57 23.50 -3.44
CA LEU A 33 4.04 24.64 -4.23
C LEU A 33 5.41 24.36 -4.85
N PHE A 34 6.34 23.84 -4.05
CA PHE A 34 7.65 23.42 -4.56
C PHE A 34 7.52 22.41 -5.69
N ALA A 35 6.70 21.38 -5.49
CA ALA A 35 6.41 20.38 -6.50
C ALA A 35 5.84 20.99 -7.78
N LEU A 36 4.91 21.94 -7.68
CA LEU A 36 4.32 22.61 -8.83
C LEU A 36 5.35 23.40 -9.63
N PHE A 37 6.25 24.12 -8.95
CA PHE A 37 7.31 24.90 -9.61
C PHE A 37 8.39 23.99 -10.21
N SER A 38 8.86 22.97 -9.47
CA SER A 38 9.89 22.05 -9.96
C SER A 38 9.39 21.11 -11.05
N ALA A 39 8.11 20.71 -11.01
CA ALA A 39 7.48 19.86 -12.01
C ALA A 39 6.85 20.63 -13.18
N GLY A 40 7.03 21.96 -13.27
CA GLY A 40 6.53 22.85 -14.34
C GLY A 40 7.09 22.58 -15.74
N VAL A 41 7.29 21.31 -16.08
CA VAL A 41 7.77 20.80 -17.36
C VAL A 41 6.60 20.82 -18.35
N VAL A 42 6.87 21.31 -19.55
CA VAL A 42 5.96 21.12 -20.68
C VAL A 42 6.07 19.65 -21.06
N ILE A 43 5.14 18.82 -20.58
CA ILE A 43 5.05 17.41 -20.97
C ILE A 43 4.66 17.37 -22.45
N SER A 44 5.64 17.46 -23.32
CA SER A 44 5.47 17.23 -24.75
C SER A 44 5.45 15.73 -24.99
N GLY A 45 4.62 15.25 -25.92
CA GLY A 45 4.54 13.82 -26.22
C GLY A 45 5.88 13.20 -26.63
N GLY A 46 6.82 14.01 -27.15
CA GLY A 46 8.19 13.61 -27.44
C GLY A 46 8.99 13.26 -26.18
N ALA A 47 8.92 14.09 -25.14
CA ALA A 47 9.65 13.86 -23.89
C ALA A 47 9.24 12.53 -23.20
N LEU A 48 7.96 12.13 -23.26
CA LEU A 48 7.53 10.83 -22.73
C LEU A 48 8.11 9.64 -23.51
N GLY A 49 8.20 9.77 -24.84
CA GLY A 49 8.83 8.75 -25.67
C GLY A 49 10.32 8.65 -25.38
N ASP A 50 10.98 9.80 -25.21
CA ASP A 50 12.41 9.89 -24.99
C ASP A 50 12.86 9.37 -23.60
N VAL A 51 11.94 9.30 -22.62
CA VAL A 51 12.17 8.63 -21.33
C VAL A 51 12.54 7.15 -21.50
N PHE A 52 12.05 6.48 -22.53
CA PHE A 52 12.32 5.05 -22.76
C PHE A 52 13.37 4.78 -23.83
N THR A 53 13.79 5.80 -24.59
CA THR A 53 14.80 5.63 -25.66
C THR A 53 16.19 6.08 -25.20
N ARG A 54 16.28 6.99 -24.23
CA ARG A 54 17.57 7.51 -23.75
C ARG A 54 18.10 6.73 -22.54
N PRO A 55 19.41 6.44 -22.50
CA PRO A 55 20.02 5.70 -21.39
C PRO A 55 19.99 6.49 -20.07
N GLU A 56 20.07 7.82 -20.12
CA GLU A 56 20.09 8.69 -18.95
C GLU A 56 18.76 8.64 -18.19
N THR A 57 17.64 8.82 -18.91
CA THR A 57 16.29 8.80 -18.36
C THR A 57 15.91 7.41 -17.85
N LEU A 58 16.25 6.35 -18.60
CA LEU A 58 16.09 4.97 -18.14
C LEU A 58 16.89 4.69 -16.86
N GLY A 59 18.13 5.20 -16.78
CA GLY A 59 18.97 5.11 -15.59
C GLY A 59 18.30 5.77 -14.37
N VAL A 60 17.68 6.93 -14.55
CA VAL A 60 16.91 7.61 -13.50
C VAL A 60 15.70 6.79 -13.08
N VAL A 61 14.89 6.28 -14.02
CA VAL A 61 13.72 5.45 -13.69
C VAL A 61 14.13 4.19 -12.93
N LEU A 62 15.12 3.45 -13.43
CA LEU A 62 15.59 2.21 -12.81
C LEU A 62 16.26 2.47 -11.45
N GLY A 63 17.11 3.49 -11.35
CA GLY A 63 17.75 3.87 -10.10
C GLY A 63 16.72 4.30 -9.05
N LEU A 64 15.67 5.00 -9.47
CA LEU A 64 14.61 5.45 -8.59
C LEU A 64 13.73 4.30 -8.09
N VAL A 65 13.24 3.45 -8.99
CA VAL A 65 12.32 2.36 -8.66
C VAL A 65 13.06 1.18 -8.05
N VAL A 66 14.04 0.65 -8.77
CA VAL A 66 14.76 -0.57 -8.39
C VAL A 66 15.85 -0.26 -7.38
N GLY A 67 16.62 0.81 -7.60
CA GLY A 67 17.73 1.17 -6.71
C GLY A 67 17.27 1.48 -5.29
N LYS A 68 16.18 2.24 -5.12
CA LYS A 68 15.63 2.52 -3.78
C LYS A 68 15.00 1.29 -3.13
N ALA A 69 14.23 0.51 -3.88
CA ALA A 69 13.61 -0.71 -3.35
C ALA A 69 14.68 -1.70 -2.87
N ILE A 70 15.70 -1.98 -3.69
CA ILE A 70 16.81 -2.89 -3.33
C ILE A 70 17.66 -2.30 -2.21
N GLY A 71 17.96 -1.00 -2.25
CA GLY A 71 18.77 -0.35 -1.22
C GLY A 71 18.12 -0.41 0.15
N ILE A 72 16.81 -0.16 0.24
CA ILE A 72 16.08 -0.19 1.50
C ILE A 72 15.82 -1.62 1.94
N PHE A 73 15.30 -2.48 1.06
CA PHE A 73 15.08 -3.89 1.41
C PHE A 73 16.37 -4.60 1.80
N GLY A 74 17.43 -4.41 1.00
CA GLY A 74 18.76 -4.95 1.27
C GLY A 74 19.37 -4.39 2.55
N GLY A 75 19.26 -3.07 2.78
CA GLY A 75 19.73 -2.42 4.01
C GLY A 75 19.00 -2.93 5.25
N THR A 76 17.68 -3.07 5.19
CA THR A 76 16.87 -3.67 6.26
C THR A 76 17.24 -5.12 6.49
N TRP A 77 17.41 -5.90 5.42
CA TRP A 77 17.84 -7.31 5.51
C TRP A 77 19.22 -7.46 6.14
N LEU A 78 20.17 -6.63 5.73
CA LEU A 78 21.53 -6.61 6.27
C LEU A 78 21.51 -6.27 7.76
N THR A 79 20.72 -5.25 8.13
CA THR A 79 20.55 -4.82 9.52
C THR A 79 19.94 -5.94 10.37
N ALA A 80 18.87 -6.58 9.90
CA ALA A 80 18.27 -7.72 10.60
C ALA A 80 19.28 -8.87 10.78
N ARG A 81 20.06 -9.16 9.74
CA ARG A 81 21.03 -10.26 9.74
C ARG A 81 22.22 -10.04 10.67
N PHE A 82 22.71 -8.81 10.81
CA PHE A 82 23.89 -8.50 11.64
C PHE A 82 23.54 -8.07 13.06
N THR A 83 22.42 -7.37 13.26
CA THR A 83 22.04 -6.83 14.58
C THR A 83 21.18 -7.81 15.39
N ARG A 84 20.81 -8.97 14.82
CA ARG A 84 19.79 -9.90 15.38
C ARG A 84 18.45 -9.22 15.67
N ALA A 85 18.15 -8.13 14.98
CA ALA A 85 16.81 -7.56 15.04
C ALA A 85 15.85 -8.55 14.37
N SER A 86 14.87 -9.05 15.11
CA SER A 86 13.80 -9.87 14.57
C SER A 86 12.72 -8.96 13.98
N LEU A 87 12.17 -9.36 12.84
CA LEU A 87 10.92 -8.81 12.36
C LEU A 87 9.82 -9.23 13.36
N SER A 88 8.82 -8.36 13.59
CA SER A 88 7.65 -8.74 14.39
C SER A 88 7.00 -9.99 13.79
N ASP A 89 6.49 -10.88 14.63
CA ASP A 89 5.87 -12.14 14.20
C ASP A 89 4.66 -11.91 13.24
N ASP A 90 4.05 -10.73 13.32
CA ASP A 90 2.92 -10.32 12.48
C ASP A 90 3.35 -9.83 11.08
N LEU A 91 4.63 -9.50 10.91
CA LEU A 91 5.19 -8.95 9.68
C LEU A 91 6.01 -9.99 8.93
N ALA A 92 5.71 -10.17 7.65
CA ALA A 92 6.49 -11.04 6.78
C ALA A 92 7.45 -10.22 5.89
N TRP A 93 8.50 -10.88 5.39
CA TRP A 93 9.44 -10.25 4.44
C TRP A 93 8.78 -9.59 3.21
N PRO A 94 7.68 -10.14 2.64
CA PRO A 94 6.92 -9.46 1.60
C PRO A 94 6.35 -8.09 2.01
N ASP A 95 6.04 -7.88 3.29
CA ASP A 95 5.58 -6.57 3.80
C ASP A 95 6.70 -5.56 3.81
N VAL A 96 7.88 -5.99 4.25
CA VAL A 96 9.10 -5.16 4.18
C VAL A 96 9.41 -4.78 2.73
N PHE A 97 9.26 -5.71 1.79
CA PHE A 97 9.44 -5.43 0.36
C PHE A 97 8.38 -4.47 -0.19
N ALA A 98 7.11 -4.63 0.20
CA ALA A 98 6.02 -3.73 -0.20
C ALA A 98 6.25 -2.30 0.31
N VAL A 99 6.69 -2.16 1.56
CA VAL A 99 7.05 -0.87 2.17
C VAL A 99 8.32 -0.29 1.54
N ALA A 100 9.35 -1.11 1.27
CA ALA A 100 10.57 -0.65 0.58
C ALA A 100 10.26 -0.11 -0.82
N SER A 101 9.26 -0.68 -1.51
CA SER A 101 8.80 -0.21 -2.82
C SER A 101 8.18 1.18 -2.76
N LEU A 102 7.51 1.56 -1.66
CA LEU A 102 6.97 2.93 -1.47
C LEU A 102 8.06 3.98 -1.48
N ALA A 103 9.25 3.66 -0.97
CA ALA A 103 10.35 4.61 -0.95
C ALA A 103 10.90 4.91 -2.35
N GLY A 104 10.56 4.10 -3.35
CA GLY A 104 10.76 4.40 -4.77
C GLY A 104 10.06 5.69 -5.24
N ILE A 105 9.10 6.21 -4.48
CA ILE A 105 8.45 7.49 -4.80
C ILE A 105 9.41 8.64 -4.46
N GLY A 106 10.22 9.06 -5.43
CA GLY A 106 11.24 10.10 -5.26
C GLY A 106 10.80 11.51 -5.59
N PHE A 107 9.67 11.66 -6.28
CA PHE A 107 9.04 12.91 -6.72
C PHE A 107 9.83 14.19 -6.39
N THR A 108 9.56 14.86 -5.27
CA THR A 108 10.12 16.20 -4.98
C THR A 108 11.63 16.24 -4.82
N VAL A 109 12.22 15.33 -4.04
CA VAL A 109 13.67 15.31 -3.81
C VAL A 109 14.41 14.89 -5.09
N SER A 110 13.87 13.94 -5.83
CA SER A 110 14.48 13.49 -7.09
C SER A 110 14.35 14.54 -8.20
N LEU A 111 13.25 15.32 -8.24
CA LEU A 111 13.13 16.48 -9.15
C LEU A 111 14.18 17.54 -8.83
N LEU A 112 14.36 17.89 -7.55
CA LEU A 112 15.38 18.84 -7.11
C LEU A 112 16.79 18.40 -7.50
N ILE A 113 17.13 17.14 -7.22
CA ILE A 113 18.45 16.59 -7.54
C ILE A 113 18.67 16.49 -9.04
N GLY A 114 17.64 16.12 -9.81
CA GLY A 114 17.71 16.09 -11.28
C GLY A 114 17.97 17.47 -11.87
N GLU A 115 17.26 18.49 -11.39
CA GLU A 115 17.46 19.88 -11.83
C GLU A 115 18.88 20.38 -11.52
N LEU A 116 19.39 20.12 -10.32
CA LEU A 116 20.77 20.51 -9.95
C LEU A 116 21.85 19.71 -10.70
N ALA A 117 21.57 18.45 -11.06
CA ALA A 117 22.52 17.60 -11.75
C ALA A 117 22.68 17.94 -13.24
N PHE A 118 21.63 18.49 -13.86
CA PHE A 118 21.58 18.73 -15.31
C PHE A 118 21.33 20.20 -15.70
N ASP A 119 21.50 21.14 -14.77
CA ASP A 119 21.30 22.60 -14.95
C ASP A 119 21.97 23.19 -16.22
N GLY A 120 23.03 22.54 -16.73
CA GLY A 120 23.72 22.94 -17.97
C GLY A 120 23.03 22.55 -19.29
N ASP A 121 22.00 21.69 -19.26
CA ASP A 121 21.25 21.24 -20.44
C ASP A 121 19.73 21.25 -20.15
N PRO A 122 19.00 22.26 -20.63
CA PRO A 122 17.56 22.38 -20.39
C PRO A 122 16.74 21.22 -20.97
N VAL A 123 17.15 20.65 -22.11
CA VAL A 123 16.42 19.57 -22.77
C VAL A 123 16.55 18.29 -21.95
N LEU A 124 17.78 17.97 -21.53
CA LEU A 124 18.02 16.81 -20.68
C LEU A 124 17.38 16.97 -19.30
N THR A 125 17.34 18.19 -18.77
CA THR A 125 16.64 18.48 -17.51
C THR A 125 15.15 18.17 -17.60
N ASP A 126 14.48 18.58 -18.68
CA ASP A 126 13.06 18.30 -18.90
C ASP A 126 12.78 16.79 -19.04
N GLU A 127 13.64 16.08 -19.78
CA GLU A 127 13.59 14.63 -19.93
C GLU A 127 13.78 13.89 -18.60
N VAL A 128 14.74 14.33 -17.78
CA VAL A 128 14.98 13.76 -16.44
C VAL A 128 13.81 14.03 -15.50
N LYS A 129 13.22 15.23 -15.54
CA LYS A 129 12.02 15.53 -14.77
C LYS A 129 10.87 14.60 -15.20
N ALA A 130 10.66 14.39 -16.51
CA ALA A 130 9.68 13.42 -17.01
C ALA A 130 9.98 11.97 -16.57
N ALA A 131 11.25 11.58 -16.53
CA ALA A 131 11.69 10.28 -16.03
C ALA A 131 11.39 10.11 -14.53
N VAL A 132 11.64 11.14 -13.70
CA VAL A 132 11.33 11.11 -12.26
C VAL A 132 9.82 11.02 -12.02
N LEU A 133 9.01 11.74 -12.79
CA LEU A 133 7.54 11.67 -12.71
C LEU A 133 7.03 10.28 -13.09
N THR A 134 7.47 9.75 -14.23
CA THR A 134 7.10 8.42 -14.72
C THR A 134 7.56 7.33 -13.77
N GLY A 135 8.81 7.39 -13.29
CA GLY A 135 9.36 6.45 -12.32
C GLY A 135 8.63 6.49 -10.98
N SER A 136 8.28 7.69 -10.48
CA SER A 136 7.50 7.83 -9.24
C SER A 136 6.09 7.28 -9.39
N LEU A 137 5.45 7.46 -10.55
CA LEU A 137 4.15 6.88 -10.86
C LEU A 137 4.22 5.34 -10.91
N LEU A 138 5.23 4.79 -11.59
CA LEU A 138 5.45 3.34 -11.65
C LEU A 138 5.71 2.77 -10.24
N ALA A 139 6.55 3.42 -9.44
CA ALA A 139 6.79 3.04 -8.04
C ALA A 139 5.49 3.07 -7.23
N ALA A 140 4.67 4.11 -7.37
CA ALA A 140 3.40 4.23 -6.68
C ALA A 140 2.42 3.11 -7.07
N LEU A 141 2.33 2.76 -8.37
CA LEU A 141 1.48 1.67 -8.85
C LEU A 141 1.95 0.30 -8.34
N ILE A 142 3.26 0.03 -8.40
CA ILE A 142 3.86 -1.20 -7.89
C ILE A 142 3.62 -1.33 -6.39
N ALA A 143 3.95 -0.29 -5.62
CA ALA A 143 3.78 -0.29 -4.18
C ALA A 143 2.31 -0.41 -3.76
N THR A 144 1.40 0.32 -4.41
CA THR A 144 -0.05 0.20 -4.16
C THR A 144 -0.56 -1.21 -4.44
N THR A 145 -0.10 -1.83 -5.52
CA THR A 145 -0.50 -3.20 -5.88
C THR A 145 0.00 -4.21 -4.84
N LEU A 146 1.29 -4.15 -4.48
CA LEU A 146 1.89 -4.99 -3.44
C LEU A 146 1.16 -4.83 -2.09
N LEU A 147 0.94 -3.59 -1.66
CA LEU A 147 0.25 -3.30 -0.39
C LEU A 147 -1.20 -3.76 -0.40
N LYS A 148 -1.93 -3.61 -1.51
CA LYS A 148 -3.30 -4.11 -1.63
C LYS A 148 -3.35 -5.64 -1.52
N LEU A 149 -2.41 -6.35 -2.16
CA LEU A 149 -2.33 -7.81 -2.06
C LEU A 149 -2.03 -8.26 -0.63
N ARG A 150 -1.11 -7.58 0.06
CA ARG A 150 -0.82 -7.86 1.47
C ARG A 150 -2.01 -7.56 2.38
N ASN A 151 -2.64 -6.41 2.21
CA ASN A 151 -3.82 -6.04 2.98
C ASN A 151 -4.99 -7.03 2.77
N ALA A 152 -5.22 -7.48 1.53
CA ALA A 152 -6.24 -8.50 1.25
C ALA A 152 -5.92 -9.83 1.95
N LYS A 153 -4.65 -10.24 1.97
CA LYS A 153 -4.22 -11.44 2.69
C LYS A 153 -4.45 -11.32 4.19
N TYR A 154 -4.05 -10.20 4.80
CA TYR A 154 -4.26 -9.99 6.23
C TYR A 154 -5.73 -9.89 6.60
N ARG A 155 -6.53 -9.24 5.76
CA ARG A 155 -7.99 -9.17 5.96
C ARG A 155 -8.62 -10.56 5.93
N ALA A 156 -8.26 -11.40 4.96
CA ALA A 156 -8.77 -12.77 4.90
C ALA A 156 -8.35 -13.61 6.12
N LEU A 157 -7.13 -13.40 6.64
CA LEU A 157 -6.66 -14.08 7.84
C LEU A 157 -7.46 -13.64 9.08
N CYS A 158 -7.69 -12.34 9.26
CA CYS A 158 -8.54 -11.84 10.33
C CYS A 158 -9.99 -12.32 10.20
N GLU A 159 -10.53 -12.34 8.98
CA GLU A 159 -11.87 -12.88 8.72
C GLU A 159 -11.97 -14.36 9.13
N ASP A 160 -10.97 -15.18 8.82
CA ASP A 160 -10.93 -16.59 9.25
C ASP A 160 -10.72 -16.74 10.77
N GLU A 161 -9.97 -15.84 11.42
CA GLU A 161 -9.76 -15.82 12.87
C GLU A 161 -10.98 -15.35 13.67
N GLU A 162 -11.89 -14.57 13.06
CA GLU A 162 -13.11 -14.05 13.67
C GLU A 162 -14.37 -14.84 13.26
N ARG A 163 -14.28 -15.73 12.27
CA ARG A 163 -15.43 -16.51 11.77
C ARG A 163 -15.91 -17.50 12.82
N ASP A 164 -17.19 -17.36 13.18
CA ASP A 164 -17.93 -18.24 14.10
C ASP A 164 -19.28 -18.57 13.43
N GLU A 165 -19.33 -19.70 12.71
CA GLU A 165 -20.52 -20.09 11.93
C GLU A 165 -21.67 -20.63 12.78
N ASP A 166 -21.38 -21.24 13.93
CA ASP A 166 -22.37 -21.80 14.83
C ASP A 166 -22.77 -20.85 15.98
N SER A 167 -22.13 -19.69 16.06
CA SER A 167 -22.35 -18.62 17.05
C SER A 167 -22.18 -19.10 18.48
N ASP A 168 -21.26 -20.04 18.71
CA ASP A 168 -20.98 -20.58 20.04
C ASP A 168 -20.02 -19.70 20.87
N GLY A 169 -19.46 -18.66 20.25
CA GLY A 169 -18.54 -17.70 20.85
C GLY A 169 -17.07 -18.09 20.73
N ILE A 170 -16.76 -19.19 20.03
CA ILE A 170 -15.40 -19.66 19.73
C ILE A 170 -15.22 -19.62 18.20
N PRO A 171 -14.17 -18.96 17.68
CA PRO A 171 -13.96 -18.96 16.24
C PRO A 171 -13.65 -20.36 15.68
N ASP A 172 -14.25 -20.65 14.52
CA ASP A 172 -14.23 -21.95 13.83
C ASP A 172 -12.80 -22.49 13.63
N ILE A 173 -11.83 -21.61 13.40
CA ILE A 173 -10.42 -21.99 13.16
C ILE A 173 -9.80 -22.74 14.34
N TYR A 174 -10.25 -22.47 15.57
CA TYR A 174 -9.77 -23.12 16.79
C TYR A 174 -10.48 -24.45 17.09
N GLU A 175 -11.55 -24.76 16.35
CA GLU A 175 -12.38 -25.93 16.58
C GLU A 175 -12.24 -27.02 15.51
N GLN A 176 -11.37 -26.83 14.52
CA GLN A 176 -11.20 -27.77 13.40
C GLN A 176 -10.83 -29.21 13.82
N ASP A 177 -10.17 -29.39 14.96
CA ASP A 177 -9.82 -30.71 15.50
C ASP A 177 -10.90 -31.29 16.45
N ASN A 178 -11.97 -30.54 16.72
CA ASN A 178 -13.04 -30.93 17.64
C ASN A 178 -14.15 -31.72 16.92
N PRO A 179 -14.38 -33.01 17.23
CA PRO A 179 -15.46 -33.77 16.61
C PRO A 179 -16.85 -33.19 16.86
N ALA A 180 -17.07 -32.52 18.00
CA ALA A 180 -18.36 -31.92 18.33
C ALA A 180 -18.70 -30.74 17.40
N TYR A 181 -17.71 -29.93 17.03
CA TYR A 181 -17.86 -28.84 16.06
C TYR A 181 -18.35 -29.37 14.71
N HIS A 182 -17.73 -30.42 14.18
CA HIS A 182 -18.13 -31.03 12.92
C HIS A 182 -19.57 -31.56 12.93
N LEU A 183 -20.03 -32.06 14.08
CA LEU A 183 -21.42 -32.49 14.25
C LEU A 183 -22.39 -31.32 14.29
N ARG A 184 -22.06 -30.22 15.00
CA ARG A 184 -22.87 -28.98 15.00
C ARG A 184 -22.99 -28.40 13.59
N MET A 185 -21.88 -28.37 12.86
CA MET A 185 -21.85 -27.92 11.47
C MET A 185 -22.68 -28.79 10.54
N ALA A 186 -22.62 -30.11 10.68
CA ALA A 186 -23.46 -31.02 9.91
C ALA A 186 -24.95 -30.73 10.12
N GLU A 187 -25.39 -30.53 11.36
CA GLU A 187 -26.78 -30.19 11.67
C GLU A 187 -27.21 -28.85 11.04
N ILE A 188 -26.34 -27.83 11.12
CA ILE A 188 -26.59 -26.51 10.53
C ILE A 188 -26.73 -26.62 9.00
N TYR A 189 -25.86 -27.38 8.34
CA TYR A 189 -25.94 -27.57 6.89
C TYR A 189 -27.17 -28.38 6.48
N GLU A 190 -27.55 -29.41 7.23
CA GLU A 190 -28.80 -30.16 6.98
C GLU A 190 -30.03 -29.27 7.08
N ARG A 191 -30.07 -28.38 8.09
CA ARG A 191 -31.15 -27.41 8.28
C ARG A 191 -31.22 -26.40 7.13
N LYS A 192 -30.08 -25.80 6.74
CA LYS A 192 -29.99 -24.89 5.59
C LYS A 192 -30.43 -25.59 4.29
N ALA A 193 -29.99 -26.83 4.07
CA ALA A 193 -30.40 -27.60 2.89
C ALA A 193 -31.90 -27.92 2.87
N ALA A 194 -32.50 -28.23 4.02
CA ALA A 194 -33.95 -28.42 4.14
C ALA A 194 -34.72 -27.12 3.82
N GLU A 195 -34.24 -25.96 4.29
CA GLU A 195 -34.82 -24.66 3.99
C GLU A 195 -34.74 -24.30 2.50
N HIS A 196 -33.58 -24.47 1.87
CA HIS A 196 -33.43 -24.23 0.44
C HIS A 196 -34.34 -25.13 -0.41
N ARG A 197 -34.54 -26.39 -0.02
CA ARG A 197 -35.51 -27.29 -0.67
C ARG A 197 -36.94 -26.75 -0.58
N ARG A 198 -37.37 -26.28 0.59
CA ARG A 198 -38.70 -25.65 0.77
C ARG A 198 -38.85 -24.39 -0.09
N LEU A 199 -37.84 -23.52 -0.12
CA LEU A 199 -37.86 -22.30 -0.93
C LEU A 199 -37.94 -22.61 -2.43
N ALA A 200 -37.23 -23.64 -2.90
CA ALA A 200 -37.30 -24.09 -4.28
C ALA A 200 -38.70 -24.61 -4.67
N GLU A 201 -39.37 -25.35 -3.79
CA GLU A 201 -40.75 -25.81 -4.00
C GLU A 201 -41.73 -24.63 -4.12
N VAL A 202 -41.63 -23.64 -3.23
CA VAL A 202 -42.49 -22.44 -3.24
C VAL A 202 -42.24 -21.58 -4.49
N THR A 203 -40.98 -21.39 -4.88
CA THR A 203 -40.61 -20.54 -6.03
C THR A 203 -40.92 -21.23 -7.35
N GLY A 204 -40.74 -22.55 -7.44
CA GLY A 204 -41.10 -23.36 -8.61
C GLY A 204 -42.62 -23.43 -8.84
N GLY A 205 -43.42 -23.36 -7.78
CA GLY A 205 -44.89 -23.28 -7.89
C GLY A 205 -45.38 -21.95 -8.47
N ALA A 206 -44.75 -20.82 -8.11
CA ALA A 206 -45.14 -19.49 -8.57
C ALA A 206 -44.87 -19.23 -10.07
N GLY A 207 -43.91 -19.94 -10.68
CA GLY A 207 -43.62 -19.84 -12.11
C GLY A 207 -44.62 -20.55 -13.03
N ALA A 208 -45.39 -21.50 -12.50
CA ALA A 208 -46.38 -22.26 -13.27
C ALA A 208 -47.75 -21.55 -13.38
N GLU A 209 -47.99 -20.52 -12.57
CA GLU A 209 -49.28 -19.83 -12.48
C GLU A 209 -49.37 -18.55 -13.35
N ASN A 210 -48.28 -18.15 -14.02
CA ASN A 210 -48.20 -16.89 -14.78
C ASN A 210 -48.02 -17.08 -16.31
N ASP A 211 -48.18 -18.30 -16.83
CA ASP A 211 -48.21 -18.60 -18.27
C ASP A 211 -49.62 -19.10 -18.67
N GLY A 212 -50.60 -18.20 -18.55
CA GLY A 212 -51.97 -18.40 -19.06
C GLY A 212 -52.10 -17.83 -20.48
N PRO A 213 -52.67 -18.56 -21.45
CA PRO A 213 -52.70 -18.16 -22.86
C PRO A 213 -53.68 -16.99 -23.11
N ALA A 214 -53.41 -16.29 -24.22
CA ALA A 214 -54.18 -15.17 -24.79
C ALA A 214 -55.67 -15.45 -25.02
#